data_AF-A0A8I3MK38-F1
#
_entry.id   AF-A0A8I3MK38-F1
#
_cell.length_a   1.000
_cell.length_b   1.000
_cell.length_c   1.000
_cell.angle_alpha   90.00
_cell.angle_beta   90.00
_cell.angle_gamma   90.00
#
_symmetry.space_group_name_H-M   'P 1'
#
loop_
_entity.id
_entity.type
_entity.pdbx_description
1 polymer ?
#
loop_
_entity_poly.entity_id
_entity_poly.type
_entity_poly.pdbx_seq_one_letter_code
_entity_poly.pdbx_strand_id
1 'polypeptide(L)'
;MAKEDPPSTSKDLQELQKKLSLLVESIQNNSKVVAFMKSLVGQYLDRHPFLALSVLVFVAMSAVPVGFFLLIVVLTSLAAFVGVILLEDF
;
A
#
# COMPACT_ATOMS: atom_id res chain seq x y z
N MET A 1 12.07 -2.22 47.16
CA MET A 1 11.24 -1.63 46.09
C MET A 1 11.84 -2.10 44.77
N ALA A 2 11.05 -2.78 43.94
CA ALA A 2 11.49 -3.58 42.81
C ALA A 2 12.20 -2.74 41.73
N LYS A 3 13.33 -3.24 41.23
CA LYS A 3 13.93 -2.79 39.96
C LYS A 3 13.16 -3.48 38.85
N GLU A 4 12.27 -2.76 38.20
CA GLU A 4 11.68 -3.20 36.95
C GLU A 4 12.68 -2.94 35.83
N ASP A 5 13.10 -4.00 35.15
CA ASP A 5 13.95 -4.00 33.97
C ASP A 5 13.11 -3.67 32.71
N PRO A 6 13.46 -2.64 31.92
CA PRO A 6 13.06 -2.59 30.51
C PRO A 6 14.26 -2.43 29.56
N PRO A 7 15.25 -3.36 29.52
CA PRO A 7 16.28 -3.38 28.48
C PRO A 7 15.98 -4.37 27.34
N SER A 8 14.93 -5.21 27.44
CA SER A 8 14.62 -6.25 26.46
C SER A 8 13.96 -5.69 25.19
N THR A 9 13.02 -4.76 25.31
CA THR A 9 12.28 -4.17 24.19
C THR A 9 13.18 -3.35 23.27
N SER A 10 14.15 -2.61 23.82
CA SER A 10 15.11 -1.83 23.02
C SER A 10 16.03 -2.71 22.17
N LYS A 11 16.46 -3.85 22.71
CA LYS A 11 17.29 -4.83 21.98
C LYS A 11 16.52 -5.50 20.83
N ASP A 12 15.27 -5.87 21.07
CA ASP A 12 14.39 -6.48 20.06
C ASP A 12 14.08 -5.51 18.90
N LEU A 13 13.83 -4.22 19.22
CA LEU A 13 13.66 -3.18 18.20
C LEU A 13 14.94 -2.93 17.39
N GLN A 14 16.12 -3.02 18.00
CA GLN A 14 17.40 -2.94 17.30
C GLN A 14 17.62 -4.13 16.33
N GLU A 15 17.27 -5.34 16.76
CA GLU A 15 17.28 -6.54 15.93
C GLU A 15 16.33 -6.38 14.74
N LEU A 16 15.13 -5.85 14.99
CA LEU A 16 14.13 -5.59 13.96
C LEU A 16 14.61 -4.52 12.96
N GLN A 17 15.24 -3.43 13.44
CA GLN A 17 15.87 -2.43 12.58
C GLN A 17 16.97 -3.03 11.69
N LYS A 18 17.80 -3.92 12.25
CA LYS A 18 18.82 -4.64 11.48
C LYS A 18 18.17 -5.50 10.39
N LYS A 19 17.15 -6.27 10.74
CA LYS A 19 16.41 -7.11 9.79
C LYS A 19 15.72 -6.29 8.70
N LEU A 20 15.12 -5.16 9.06
CA LEU A 20 14.51 -4.23 8.11
C LEU A 20 15.56 -3.62 7.19
N SER A 21 16.73 -3.23 7.70
CA SER A 21 17.83 -2.71 6.88
C SER A 21 18.31 -3.75 5.87
N LEU A 22 18.49 -5.01 6.31
CA LEU A 22 18.86 -6.11 5.43
C LEU A 22 17.78 -6.38 4.36
N LEU A 23 16.50 -6.24 4.73
CA LEU A 23 15.40 -6.41 3.79
C LEU A 23 15.34 -5.27 2.77
N VAL A 24 15.54 -4.03 3.21
CA VAL A 24 15.62 -2.84 2.34
C VAL A 24 16.78 -2.99 1.36
N GLU A 25 17.94 -3.42 1.84
CA GLU A 25 19.12 -3.67 1.02
C GLU A 25 18.87 -4.80 0.00
N SER A 26 18.15 -5.85 0.40
CA SER A 26 17.70 -6.93 -0.50
C SER A 26 16.74 -6.43 -1.58
N ILE A 27 15.80 -5.55 -1.23
CA ILE A 27 14.84 -4.95 -2.17
C ILE A 27 15.57 -4.00 -3.13
N GLN A 28 16.53 -3.21 -2.64
CA GLN A 28 17.33 -2.30 -3.47
C GLN A 28 18.26 -3.04 -4.43
N ASN A 29 18.85 -4.16 -3.99
CA ASN A 29 19.66 -5.03 -4.86
C ASN A 29 18.83 -5.89 -5.81
N ASN A 30 17.49 -5.88 -5.70
CA ASN A 30 16.64 -6.63 -6.60
C ASN A 30 16.63 -5.98 -8.00
N SER A 31 17.00 -6.78 -9.00
CA SER A 31 17.09 -6.33 -10.39
C SER A 31 15.77 -5.74 -10.94
N LYS A 32 14.62 -6.16 -10.43
CA LYS A 32 13.31 -5.64 -10.84
C LYS A 32 13.05 -4.23 -10.31
N VAL A 33 13.49 -3.94 -9.08
CA VAL A 33 13.34 -2.61 -8.46
C VAL A 33 14.30 -1.62 -9.11
N VAL A 34 15.53 -2.07 -9.39
CA VAL A 34 16.53 -1.28 -10.13
C VAL A 34 16.06 -1.00 -11.56
N ALA A 35 15.47 -1.99 -12.24
CA ALA A 35 14.90 -1.81 -13.58
C ALA A 35 13.70 -0.84 -13.57
N PHE A 36 12.87 -0.89 -12.52
CA PHE A 36 11.75 0.04 -12.36
C PHE A 36 12.21 1.47 -12.11
N MET A 37 13.19 1.69 -11.24
CA MET A 37 13.80 3.01 -11.01
C MET A 37 14.51 3.55 -12.27
N LYS A 38 15.07 2.68 -13.10
CA LYS A 38 15.66 3.03 -14.40
C LYS A 38 14.64 3.20 -15.53
N SER A 39 13.37 2.89 -15.30
CA SER A 39 12.32 3.13 -16.29
C SER A 39 12.00 4.63 -16.38
N LEU A 40 11.37 5.06 -17.48
CA LEU A 40 10.91 6.43 -17.68
C LEU A 40 10.07 6.94 -16.50
N VAL A 41 9.22 6.10 -15.92
CA VAL A 41 8.35 6.46 -14.79
C VAL A 41 9.16 6.62 -13.50
N GLY A 42 10.11 5.72 -13.24
CA GLY A 42 11.00 5.77 -12.09
C GLY A 42 11.95 6.97 -12.13
N GLN A 43 12.55 7.23 -13.29
CA GLN A 43 13.46 8.35 -13.49
C GLN A 43 12.74 9.71 -13.47
N TYR A 44 11.47 9.75 -13.90
CA TYR A 44 10.63 10.96 -13.81
C TYR A 44 10.17 11.26 -12.37
N LEU A 45 9.88 10.22 -11.59
CA LEU A 45 9.61 10.35 -10.15
C LEU A 45 10.85 10.74 -9.35
N ASP A 46 12.01 10.14 -9.68
CA ASP A 46 13.30 10.41 -9.01
C ASP A 46 13.77 11.85 -9.27
N ARG A 47 13.63 12.32 -10.51
CA ARG A 47 14.01 13.69 -10.91
C ARG A 47 13.10 14.77 -10.34
N HIS A 48 11.88 14.43 -9.92
CA HIS A 48 10.89 15.36 -9.39
C HIS A 48 10.25 14.85 -8.09
N PRO A 49 10.89 15.09 -6.93
CA PRO A 49 10.40 14.61 -5.63
C PRO A 49 9.00 15.14 -5.28
N PHE A 50 8.64 16.33 -5.78
CA PHE A 50 7.28 16.88 -5.64
C PHE A 50 6.23 16.11 -6.46
N LEU A 51 6.58 15.61 -7.63
CA LEU A 51 5.69 14.79 -8.45
C LEU A 51 5.46 13.44 -7.78
N ALA A 52 6.53 12.79 -7.31
CA ALA A 52 6.43 11.56 -6.54
C ALA A 52 5.52 11.71 -5.32
N LEU A 53 5.72 12.78 -4.56
CA LEU A 53 4.89 13.10 -3.40
C LEU A 53 3.43 13.37 -3.79
N SER A 54 3.20 14.14 -4.86
CA SER A 54 1.84 14.43 -5.35
C SER A 54 1.09 13.17 -5.80
N VAL A 55 1.77 12.25 -6.50
CA VAL A 55 1.18 10.98 -6.96
C VAL A 55 0.86 10.10 -5.74
N LEU A 56 1.77 10.01 -4.77
CA LEU A 56 1.54 9.27 -3.54
C LEU A 56 0.32 9.79 -2.78
N VAL A 57 0.25 11.10 -2.55
CA VAL A 57 -0.87 11.75 -1.86
C VAL A 57 -2.16 11.57 -2.65
N PHE A 58 -2.11 11.72 -3.98
CA PHE A 58 -3.27 11.53 -4.84
C PHE A 58 -3.80 10.09 -4.78
N VAL A 59 -2.93 9.08 -4.83
CA VAL A 59 -3.34 7.67 -4.70
C VAL A 59 -3.92 7.39 -3.32
N ALA A 60 -3.27 7.86 -2.26
CA ALA A 60 -3.75 7.68 -0.89
C ALA A 60 -5.11 8.36 -0.67
N MET A 61 -5.28 9.59 -1.18
CA MET A 61 -6.50 10.38 -1.01
C MET A 61 -7.64 9.91 -1.93
N SER A 62 -7.33 9.39 -3.12
CA SER A 62 -8.32 8.85 -4.06
C SER A 62 -8.78 7.43 -3.73
N ALA A 63 -7.99 6.66 -2.98
CA ALA A 63 -8.35 5.30 -2.59
C ALA A 63 -9.71 5.22 -1.86
N VAL A 64 -10.00 6.19 -0.99
CA VAL A 64 -11.26 6.25 -0.25
C VAL A 64 -12.46 6.51 -1.17
N PRO A 65 -12.54 7.61 -1.95
CA PRO A 65 -13.66 7.86 -2.83
C PRO A 65 -13.80 6.82 -3.95
N VAL A 66 -12.69 6.33 -4.52
CA VAL A 66 -12.73 5.31 -5.58
C VAL A 66 -13.19 3.96 -5.00
N GLY A 67 -12.67 3.56 -3.85
CA GLY A 67 -13.08 2.33 -3.18
C GLY A 67 -14.56 2.36 -2.81
N PHE A 68 -15.04 3.49 -2.27
CA PHE A 68 -16.46 3.67 -1.94
C PHE A 68 -17.35 3.60 -3.19
N PHE A 69 -16.95 4.25 -4.29
CA PHE A 69 -17.67 4.18 -5.55
C PHE A 69 -17.77 2.75 -6.08
N LEU A 70 -16.65 2.02 -6.11
CA LEU A 70 -16.63 0.62 -6.56
C LEU A 70 -17.51 -0.27 -5.69
N LEU A 71 -17.51 -0.06 -4.37
CA LEU A 71 -18.37 -0.80 -3.45
C LEU A 71 -19.86 -0.59 -3.76
N ILE A 72 -20.28 0.66 -3.96
CA ILE A 72 -21.67 0.97 -4.34
C ILE A 72 -22.03 0.33 -5.68
N VAL A 73 -21.16 0.44 -6.69
CA VAL A 73 -21.40 -0.18 -8.01
C VAL A 73 -21.61 -1.69 -7.89
N VAL A 74 -20.78 -2.38 -7.10
CA VAL A 74 -20.91 -3.83 -6.87
C VAL A 74 -22.23 -4.15 -6.15
N LEU A 75 -22.58 -3.41 -5.10
CA LEU A 75 -23.83 -3.60 -4.37
C LEU A 75 -25.05 -3.37 -5.27
N THR A 76 -25.04 -2.30 -6.07
CA THR A 76 -26.13 -1.99 -6.99
C THR A 76 -26.22 -3.03 -8.10
N SER A 77 -25.10 -3.52 -8.63
CA SER A 77 -25.10 -4.60 -9.62
C SER A 77 -25.66 -5.90 -9.03
N LEU A 78 -25.31 -6.23 -7.79
CA LEU A 78 -25.86 -7.41 -7.11
C LEU A 78 -27.36 -7.27 -6.87
N ALA A 79 -27.80 -6.10 -6.40
CA ALA A 79 -29.21 -5.81 -6.20
C ALA A 79 -30.00 -5.85 -7.52
N ALA A 80 -29.44 -5.34 -8.61
CA ALA A 80 -30.04 -5.44 -9.94
C ALA A 80 -30.12 -6.90 -10.42
N PHE A 81 -29.06 -7.69 -10.20
CA PHE A 81 -29.04 -9.11 -10.57
C PHE A 81 -30.09 -9.92 -9.79
N VAL A 82 -30.16 -9.73 -8.47
CA VAL A 82 -31.21 -10.32 -7.62
C VAL A 82 -32.59 -9.82 -8.05
N GLY A 83 -32.71 -8.53 -8.39
CA GLY A 83 -33.95 -7.93 -8.87
C GLY A 83 -34.43 -8.58 -10.17
N VAL A 84 -33.55 -8.82 -11.13
CA VAL A 84 -33.87 -9.52 -12.38
C VAL A 84 -34.31 -10.95 -12.11
N ILE A 85 -33.60 -11.70 -11.26
CA ILE A 85 -33.98 -13.07 -10.90
C ILE A 85 -35.37 -13.11 -10.27
N LEU A 86 -35.64 -12.26 -9.28
CA LEU A 86 -36.96 -12.20 -8.62
C LEU A 86 -38.10 -11.80 -9.57
N LEU A 87 -37.82 -11.01 -10.61
CA LEU A 87 -38.81 -10.59 -11.61
C LEU A 87 -39.03 -11.65 -12.70
N GLU A 88 -38.04 -12.50 -12.97
CA GLU A 88 -38.14 -13.60 -13.94
C GLU A 88 -38.81 -14.84 -13.34
N ASP A 89 -38.70 -15.03 -12.02
CA ASP A 89 -39.34 -16.11 -11.26
C ASP A 89 -40.79 -15.79 -10.77
N PHE A 90 -41.39 -14.67 -11.20
CA PHE A 90 -42.77 -14.24 -10.88
C PHE A 90 -43.63 -14.14 -12.15
#